data_AF-A0A831UN52-F1
#
_entry.id   AF-A0A831UN52-F1
#
_cell.length_a   1.000
_cell.length_b   1.000
_cell.length_c   1.000
_cell.angle_alpha   90.00
_cell.angle_beta   90.00
_cell.angle_gamma   90.00
#
_symmetry.space_group_name_H-M   'P 1'
#
loop_
_entity.id
_entity.type
_entity.pdbx_description
1 polymer ?
#
loop_
_entity_poly.entity_id
_entity_poly.type
_entity_poly.pdbx_seq_one_letter_code
_entity_poly.pdbx_strand_id
1 'polypeptide(L)' 'VYQAKEGEVALAALEPHLWARFCQKAGLPELLGAAFSPASPDNPAYARLCARFLERPALLWEAWAREEGVPLRAVRG' A
#
# COMPACT_ATOMS: atom_id res chain seq x y z
N VAL A 1 -0.18 -4.96 7.53
CA VAL A 1 -0.44 -3.57 7.99
C VAL A 1 0.83 -2.78 7.80
N TYR A 2 0.74 -1.49 7.46
CA TYR A 2 1.87 -0.62 7.19
C TYR A 2 1.72 0.68 7.97
N GLN A 3 2.84 1.19 8.48
CA GLN A 3 2.89 2.51 9.10
C GLN A 3 2.64 3.58 8.03
N ALA A 4 1.72 4.51 8.33
CA ALA A 4 1.52 5.72 7.54
C ALA A 4 2.14 6.93 8.27
N LYS A 5 2.07 8.13 7.67
CA LYS A 5 2.56 9.36 8.32
C LYS A 5 1.99 9.53 9.72
N GLU A 6 0.69 9.24 9.84
CA GLU A 6 -0.09 9.24 11.07
C GLU A 6 -1.07 8.06 10.99
N GLY A 7 -1.03 7.19 12.01
CA GLY A 7 -1.80 5.94 12.05
C GLY A 7 -1.22 4.84 11.13
N GLU A 8 -2.02 3.81 10.91
CA GLU A 8 -1.65 2.62 10.13
C GLU A 8 -2.67 2.33 9.03
N VAL A 9 -2.22 1.69 7.95
CA VAL A 9 -3.07 1.25 6.85
C VAL A 9 -2.96 -0.25 6.60
N ALA A 10 -4.08 -0.88 6.23
CA ALA A 10 -4.14 -2.26 5.79
C ALA A 10 -4.42 -2.30 4.28
N LEU A 11 -3.46 -2.84 3.52
CA LEU A 11 -3.60 -3.11 2.09
C LEU A 11 -4.02 -4.57 1.89
N ALA A 12 -5.23 -4.80 1.39
CA ALA A 12 -5.81 -6.11 1.12
C ALA A 12 -5.76 -6.43 -0.38
N ALA A 13 -4.57 -6.37 -0.98
CA ALA A 13 -4.35 -6.60 -2.41
C ALA A 13 -3.73 -7.99 -2.68
N LEU A 14 -4.36 -9.05 -2.18
CA LEU A 14 -3.87 -10.42 -2.32
C LEU A 14 -4.12 -10.99 -3.72
N GLU A 15 -5.09 -10.48 -4.47
CA GLU A 15 -5.34 -10.92 -5.85
C GLU A 15 -4.44 -10.14 -6.81
N PRO A 16 -3.83 -10.80 -7.83
CA PRO A 16 -2.88 -10.15 -8.74
C PRO A 16 -3.40 -8.88 -9.41
N HIS A 17 -4.68 -8.85 -9.78
CA HIS A 17 -5.29 -7.69 -10.41
C HIS A 17 -5.50 -6.52 -9.43
N LEU A 18 -5.75 -6.81 -8.14
CA LEU A 18 -5.85 -5.79 -7.09
C LEU A 18 -4.47 -5.20 -6.76
N TRP A 19 -3.43 -6.03 -6.71
CA TRP A 19 -2.05 -5.58 -6.56
C TRP A 19 -1.64 -4.69 -7.74
N ALA A 20 -1.88 -5.15 -8.97
CA ALA A 20 -1.55 -4.40 -10.17
C ALA A 20 -2.26 -3.04 -10.22
N ARG A 21 -3.54 -2.99 -9.81
CA ARG A 21 -4.29 -1.74 -9.69
C ARG A 21 -3.68 -0.82 -8.64
N PHE A 22 -3.38 -1.34 -7.45
CA PHE A 22 -2.72 -0.56 -6.40
C PHE A 22 -1.40 0.04 -6.88
N CYS A 23 -0.51 -0.77 -7.45
CA CYS A 23 0.79 -0.32 -7.94
C CYS A 23 0.66 0.80 -8.97
N GLN A 24 -0.23 0.65 -9.96
CA GLN A 24 -0.45 1.68 -10.97
C GLN A 24 -1.00 2.97 -10.37
N LYS A 25 -2.05 2.88 -9.55
CA LYS A 25 -2.70 4.07 -8.95
C LYS A 25 -1.82 4.76 -7.92
N ALA A 26 -1.03 3.99 -7.17
CA ALA A 26 -0.10 4.53 -6.18
C ALA A 26 1.15 5.14 -6.82
N GLY A 27 1.38 4.98 -8.13
CA GLY A 27 2.60 5.44 -8.81
C GLY A 27 3.83 4.59 -8.46
N LEU A 28 3.61 3.28 -8.34
CA LEU A 28 4.61 2.26 -8.01
C LEU A 28 4.65 1.13 -9.07
N PRO A 29 4.73 1.45 -10.39
CA PRO A 29 4.74 0.42 -11.44
C PRO A 29 5.93 -0.55 -11.30
N GLU A 30 7.02 -0.12 -10.68
CA GLU A 30 8.19 -0.97 -10.38
C GLU A 30 7.86 -2.15 -9.45
N LEU A 31 6.77 -2.06 -8.68
CA LEU A 31 6.36 -3.09 -7.72
C LEU A 31 5.43 -4.16 -8.32
N LEU A 32 5.05 -4.08 -9.60
CA LEU A 32 4.12 -5.03 -10.22
C LEU A 32 4.55 -6.49 -10.06
N GLY A 33 5.84 -6.78 -10.20
CA GLY A 33 6.42 -8.13 -10.04
C GLY A 33 6.69 -8.54 -8.59
N ALA A 34 6.43 -7.69 -7.61
CA ALA A 34 6.74 -7.91 -6.19
C ALA A 34 5.53 -8.41 -5.37
N ALA A 35 4.45 -8.81 -6.02
CA ALA A 35 3.31 -9.45 -5.36
C ALA A 35 3.79 -10.63 -4.51
N PHE A 36 3.28 -10.74 -3.28
CA PHE A 36 3.67 -11.78 -2.31
C PHE A 36 5.14 -11.81 -1.91
N SER A 37 5.95 -10.82 -2.31
CA SER A 37 7.32 -10.69 -1.81
C SER A 37 7.31 -10.52 -0.29
N PRO A 38 8.34 -11.01 0.43
CA PRO A 38 8.33 -11.04 1.88
C PRO A 38 8.30 -9.63 2.48
N ALA A 39 7.56 -9.45 3.56
CA ALA A 39 7.52 -8.22 4.35
C ALA A 39 8.79 -8.10 5.24
N SER A 40 9.96 -7.97 4.61
CA SER A 40 11.26 -7.88 5.26
C SER A 40 11.91 -6.52 5.01
N PRO A 41 12.58 -5.88 5.99
CA PRO A 41 13.34 -4.66 5.76
C PRO A 41 14.44 -4.82 4.70
N ASP A 42 14.98 -6.03 4.50
CA ASP A 42 15.97 -6.33 3.45
C ASP A 42 15.34 -6.44 2.04
N ASN A 43 14.01 -6.49 1.93
CA ASN A 43 13.32 -6.51 0.65
C ASN A 43 13.12 -5.06 0.14
N PRO A 44 13.75 -4.66 -0.97
CA PRO A 44 13.63 -3.31 -1.50
C PRO A 44 12.19 -2.95 -1.91
N ALA A 45 11.38 -3.92 -2.35
CA ALA A 45 9.98 -3.69 -2.68
C ALA A 45 9.15 -3.35 -1.43
N TYR A 46 9.42 -4.05 -0.32
CA TYR A 46 8.79 -3.76 0.96
C TYR A 46 9.20 -2.39 1.51
N ALA A 47 10.50 -2.08 1.49
CA ALA A 47 11.00 -0.77 1.89
C ALA A 47 10.38 0.38 1.08
N ARG A 48 10.25 0.21 -0.24
CA ARG A 48 9.61 1.17 -1.14
C ARG A 48 8.13 1.37 -0.80
N LEU A 49 7.41 0.28 -0.51
CA LEU A 49 6.01 0.30 -0.11
C LEU A 49 5.80 1.04 1.23
N CYS A 50 6.64 0.75 2.22
CA CYS A 50 6.63 1.45 3.51
C CYS A 50 6.89 2.95 3.33
N ALA A 51 7.92 3.31 2.54
CA ALA A 51 8.23 4.70 2.24
C ALA A 51 7.04 5.43 1.57
N ARG A 52 6.29 4.75 0.69
CA ARG A 52 5.07 5.31 0.10
C ARG A 52 4.06 5.67 1.17
N PHE A 53 3.74 4.73 2.06
CA PHE A 53 2.69 4.95 3.05
C PHE A 53 3.00 6.07 4.05
N LEU A 54 4.28 6.34 4.32
CA LEU A 54 4.74 7.45 5.17
C LEU A 54 4.48 8.86 4.60
N GLU A 55 4.09 9.00 3.33
CA GLU A 55 3.91 10.32 2.71
C GLU A 55 2.63 11.05 3.15
N ARG A 56 1.60 10.34 3.61
CA ARG A 56 0.32 10.92 4.04
C ARG A 56 -0.33 10.15 5.20
N PRO A 57 -1.22 10.77 5.99
CA PRO A 57 -1.96 10.11 7.06
C PRO A 57 -2.83 8.95 6.56
N ALA A 58 -3.08 7.96 7.42
CA ALA A 58 -3.89 6.78 7.11
C ALA A 58 -5.30 7.14 6.61
N LEU A 59 -5.93 8.19 7.17
CA LEU A 59 -7.25 8.65 6.73
C LEU A 59 -7.25 9.21 5.30
N LEU A 60 -6.18 9.90 4.89
CA LEU A 60 -6.06 10.38 3.51
C LEU A 60 -5.77 9.24 2.54
N TRP A 61 -5.05 8.21 2.98
CA TRP A 61 -4.89 6.98 2.20
C TRP A 61 -6.23 6.25 2.01
N GLU A 62 -7.04 6.11 3.05
CA GLU A 62 -8.37 5.49 2.98
C GLU A 62 -9.32 6.27 2.04
N ALA A 63 -9.33 7.60 2.14
CA ALA A 63 -10.13 8.45 1.26
C ALA A 63 -9.74 8.27 -0.22
N TRP A 64 -8.44 8.36 -0.51
CA TRP A 64 -7.90 8.13 -1.85
C TRP A 64 -8.21 6.72 -2.38
N ALA A 65 -8.07 5.71 -1.52
CA ALA A 65 -8.30 4.32 -1.91
C ALA A 65 -9.76 4.08 -2.32
N ARG A 66 -10.71 4.74 -1.65
CA ARG A 66 -12.13 4.71 -2.01
C ARG A 66 -12.37 5.33 -3.39
N GLU A 67 -11.73 6.45 -3.69
CA GLU A 67 -11.85 7.13 -5.00
C GLU A 67 -11.26 6.28 -6.13
N GLU A 68 -10.11 5.65 -5.90
CA GLU A 68 -9.40 4.85 -6.92
C GLU A 68 -9.88 3.39 -7.03
N GLY A 69 -10.76 2.95 -6.12
CA GLY A 69 -11.22 1.56 -6.04
C GLY A 69 -10.09 0.59 -5.66
N VAL A 70 -9.24 0.99 -4.73
CA VAL A 70 -8.11 0.22 -4.20
C VAL A 70 -8.48 -0.37 -2.83
N PRO A 71 -8.14 -1.62 -2.53
CA PRO A 71 -8.47 -2.26 -1.24
C PRO A 71 -7.48 -1.83 -0.13
N LEU A 72 -7.48 -0.54 0.22
CA LEU A 72 -6.64 0.04 1.27
C LEU A 72 -7.51 0.80 2.28
N ARG A 73 -7.32 0.55 3.58
CA ARG A 73 -8.11 1.18 4.66
C ARG A 73 -7.23 1.60 5.82
N ALA A 74 -7.70 2.59 6.58
CA ALA A 74 -7.07 2.95 7.85
C ALA A 74 -7.42 1.89 8.89
N VAL A 75 -6.43 1.47 9.69
CA VAL A 75 -6.67 0.57 10.82
C VAL A 75 -7.34 1.36 11.94
N ARG A 76 -8.42 0.80 12.50
CA ARG A 76 -9.11 1.31 13.68
C ARG A 76 -8.96 0.26 14.78
N GLY A 77 -8.51 0.69 15.96
CA GLY A 77 -8.49 -0.12 17.18
C GLY A 77 -9.87 -0.21 17.83
#